data_AF-A0A9N8F0R0-F1
#
_entry.id   AF-A0A9N8F0R0-F1
#
_cell.length_a   1.000
_cell.length_b   1.000
_cell.length_c   1.000
_cell.angle_alpha   90.00
_cell.angle_beta   90.00
_cell.angle_gamma   90.00
#
_symmetry.space_group_name_H-M   'P 1'
#
loop_
_entity.id
_entity.type
_entity.pdbx_description
1 polymer ?
#
loop_
_entity_poly.entity_id
_entity_poly.type
_entity_poly.pdbx_seq_one_letter_code
_entity_poly.pdbx_strand_id
1 'polypeptide(L)'
;MSLPQLQGFLSISEWAKLNSAVSEAQRQSQQIRAQDVSISNGDSTVEKTVERIARQVRNETLNLMCPHCRTPYAEFDGCMAILCESCRKWFCGYCHDPFPDSSTSHQHVLVCGMNENGTHHANAQELQRGQKKYRTKKLKEVLGKQGHDIQHATILELQRELADLGISQEAILQG
;
A
#
# COMPACT_ATOMS: atom_id res chain seq x y z
N MET A 1 -49.56 14.00 58.87
CA MET A 1 -48.87 14.33 57.60
C MET A 1 -48.74 13.05 56.79
N SER A 2 -49.49 12.90 55.71
CA SER A 2 -49.44 11.74 54.81
C SER A 2 -48.63 12.08 53.55
N LEU A 3 -47.76 11.15 53.14
CA LEU A 3 -47.08 11.08 51.85
C LEU A 3 -47.16 9.62 51.34
N PRO A 4 -47.11 9.40 50.03
CA PRO A 4 -48.12 8.60 49.33
C PRO A 4 -47.74 7.13 49.12
N GLN A 5 -48.76 6.27 49.12
CA GLN A 5 -48.65 4.87 48.70
C GLN A 5 -48.35 4.80 47.19
N LEU A 6 -47.18 4.28 46.83
CA LEU A 6 -46.90 3.84 45.46
C LEU A 6 -47.65 2.53 45.21
N GLN A 7 -48.82 2.61 44.56
CA GLN A 7 -49.48 1.44 43.99
C GLN A 7 -49.59 1.59 42.47
N GLY A 8 -48.73 0.88 41.77
CA GLY A 8 -48.79 0.68 40.33
C GLY A 8 -48.32 -0.73 40.00
N PHE A 9 -49.08 -1.74 40.39
CA PHE A 9 -48.84 -3.11 39.95
C PHE A 9 -49.53 -3.30 38.60
N LEU A 10 -48.74 -3.56 37.56
CA LEU A 10 -49.23 -3.96 36.25
C LEU A 10 -50.02 -5.26 36.38
N SER A 11 -51.18 -5.34 35.72
CA SER A 11 -51.94 -6.57 35.61
C SER A 11 -51.13 -7.64 34.87
N ILE A 12 -51.49 -8.91 35.05
CA ILE A 12 -50.87 -10.05 34.35
C ILE A 12 -50.88 -9.84 32.83
N SER A 13 -51.97 -9.28 32.30
CA SER A 13 -52.12 -8.97 30.87
C SER A 13 -51.17 -7.85 30.39
N GLU A 14 -50.89 -6.87 31.23
CA GLU A 14 -49.99 -5.76 30.91
C GLU A 14 -48.53 -6.22 30.99
N TRP A 15 -48.21 -7.07 31.96
CA TRP A 15 -46.92 -7.77 32.04
C TRP A 15 -46.64 -8.63 30.81
N ALA A 16 -47.66 -9.37 30.32
CA ALA A 16 -47.52 -10.17 29.11
C ALA A 16 -47.26 -9.30 27.86
N LYS A 17 -47.96 -8.17 27.73
CA LYS A 17 -47.75 -7.21 26.64
C LYS A 17 -46.36 -6.57 26.69
N LEU A 18 -45.92 -6.15 27.87
CA LEU A 18 -44.58 -5.59 28.08
C LEU A 18 -43.48 -6.60 27.73
N ASN A 19 -43.61 -7.85 28.18
CA ASN A 19 -42.64 -8.89 27.84
C ASN A 19 -42.60 -9.23 26.35
N SER A 20 -43.75 -9.23 25.65
CA SER A 20 -43.79 -9.41 24.19
C SER A 20 -43.05 -8.27 23.48
N ALA A 21 -43.36 -7.02 23.84
CA ALA A 21 -42.74 -5.84 23.25
C ALA A 21 -41.22 -5.79 23.50
N VAL A 22 -40.76 -6.15 24.70
CA VAL A 22 -39.32 -6.25 25.02
C VAL A 22 -38.65 -7.35 24.19
N SER A 23 -39.30 -8.51 24.05
CA SER A 23 -38.77 -9.63 23.26
C SER A 23 -38.68 -9.29 21.77
N GLU A 24 -39.66 -8.58 21.23
CA GLU A 24 -39.68 -8.09 19.85
C GLU A 24 -38.57 -7.05 19.62
N ALA A 25 -38.43 -6.08 20.52
CA ALA A 25 -37.36 -5.08 20.46
C ALA A 25 -35.95 -5.70 20.52
N GLN A 26 -35.78 -6.75 21.34
CA GLN A 26 -34.54 -7.52 21.40
C GLN A 26 -34.26 -8.28 20.09
N ARG A 27 -35.27 -8.93 19.49
CA ARG A 27 -35.13 -9.62 18.20
C ARG A 27 -34.78 -8.65 17.07
N GLN A 28 -35.43 -7.49 17.03
CA GLN A 28 -35.15 -6.46 16.02
C GLN A 28 -33.73 -5.89 16.19
N SER A 29 -33.29 -5.66 17.43
CA SER A 29 -31.91 -5.23 17.72
C SER A 29 -30.87 -6.28 17.33
N GLN A 30 -31.17 -7.57 17.53
CA GLN A 30 -30.30 -8.67 17.10
C GLN A 30 -30.22 -8.79 15.58
N GLN A 31 -31.33 -8.59 14.85
CA GLN A 31 -31.33 -8.59 13.39
C GLN A 31 -30.53 -7.42 12.78
N ILE A 32 -30.67 -6.21 13.34
CA ILE A 32 -29.88 -5.03 12.90
C ILE A 32 -28.38 -5.29 13.13
N ARG A 33 -27.99 -5.80 14.30
CA ARG A 33 -26.59 -6.17 14.58
C ARG A 33 -26.06 -7.25 13.64
N ALA A 34 -26.86 -8.25 13.28
CA ALA A 34 -26.46 -9.29 12.35
C ALA A 34 -26.28 -8.76 10.91
N GLN A 35 -27.09 -7.77 10.50
CA GLN A 35 -26.95 -7.10 9.22
C GLN A 35 -25.68 -6.23 9.16
N ASP A 36 -25.35 -5.46 10.20
CA ASP A 36 -24.09 -4.70 10.29
C ASP A 36 -22.85 -5.59 10.16
N VAL A 37 -22.85 -6.76 10.83
CA VAL A 37 -21.77 -7.74 10.73
C VAL A 37 -21.64 -8.29 9.30
N SER A 38 -22.76 -8.51 8.61
CA SER A 38 -22.77 -9.04 7.24
C SER A 38 -22.25 -8.02 6.22
N ILE A 39 -22.52 -6.72 6.42
CA ILE A 39 -21.98 -5.63 5.59
C ILE A 39 -20.44 -5.51 5.79
N SER A 40 -19.93 -5.72 7.01
CA SER A 40 -18.48 -5.69 7.28
C SER A 40 -17.69 -6.81 6.59
N ASN A 41 -18.33 -7.95 6.28
CA ASN A 41 -17.64 -9.10 5.69
C ASN A 41 -17.38 -8.96 4.18
N GLY A 42 -18.19 -8.16 3.46
CA GLY A 42 -17.98 -7.87 2.03
C GLY A 42 -16.77 -6.97 1.75
N ASP A 43 -16.44 -6.09 2.70
CA ASP A 43 -15.28 -5.18 2.66
C ASP A 43 -13.94 -5.91 2.89
N SER A 44 -14.01 -7.07 3.57
CA SER A 44 -12.83 -7.81 4.04
C SER A 44 -11.92 -8.36 2.93
N THR A 45 -12.37 -8.45 1.67
CA THR A 45 -11.53 -8.96 0.57
C THR A 45 -10.77 -7.85 -0.14
N VAL A 46 -11.39 -6.67 -0.27
CA VAL A 46 -10.76 -5.47 -0.85
C VAL A 46 -9.68 -4.97 0.10
N GLU A 47 -10.00 -4.78 1.37
CA GLU A 47 -9.06 -4.29 2.38
C GLU A 47 -7.83 -5.20 2.51
N LYS A 48 -8.03 -6.53 2.63
CA LYS A 48 -6.93 -7.51 2.65
C LYS A 48 -6.09 -7.48 1.39
N THR A 49 -6.73 -7.22 0.23
CA THR A 49 -6.01 -7.11 -1.05
C THR A 49 -5.15 -5.85 -1.08
N VAL A 50 -5.71 -4.72 -0.65
CA VAL A 50 -5.00 -3.44 -0.52
C VAL A 50 -3.81 -3.59 0.44
N GLU A 51 -4.02 -4.13 1.64
CA GLU A 51 -2.95 -4.33 2.63
C GLU A 51 -1.84 -5.24 2.07
N ARG A 52 -2.20 -6.34 1.41
CA ARG A 52 -1.24 -7.26 0.80
C ARG A 52 -0.40 -6.55 -0.27
N ILE A 53 -1.02 -5.76 -1.13
CA ILE A 53 -0.33 -5.04 -2.21
C ILE A 53 0.51 -3.90 -1.63
N ALA A 54 0.00 -3.13 -0.68
CA ALA A 54 0.75 -2.07 -0.01
C ALA A 54 2.00 -2.63 0.67
N ARG A 55 1.89 -3.77 1.36
CA ARG A 55 3.04 -4.48 1.94
C ARG A 55 4.05 -4.92 0.87
N GLN A 56 3.58 -5.48 -0.25
CA GLN A 56 4.46 -5.83 -1.38
C GLN A 56 5.19 -4.58 -1.91
N VAL A 57 4.46 -3.49 -2.12
CA VAL A 57 5.01 -2.23 -2.65
C VAL A 57 6.07 -1.65 -1.70
N ARG A 58 5.80 -1.58 -0.39
CA ARG A 58 6.78 -1.13 0.61
C ARG A 58 8.06 -1.96 0.55
N ASN A 59 7.93 -3.28 0.55
CA ASN A 59 9.07 -4.19 0.67
C ASN A 59 9.89 -4.30 -0.62
N GLU A 60 9.24 -4.23 -1.78
CA GLU A 60 9.83 -4.66 -3.05
C GLU A 60 9.95 -3.59 -4.12
N THR A 61 9.17 -2.51 -3.99
CA THR A 61 9.06 -1.45 -4.99
C THR A 61 9.63 -0.13 -4.48
N LEU A 62 9.26 0.30 -3.28
CA LEU A 62 9.73 1.55 -2.69
C LEU A 62 11.16 1.40 -2.13
N ASN A 63 11.47 0.24 -1.56
CA ASN A 63 12.83 -0.16 -1.26
C ASN A 63 13.53 -0.63 -2.54
N LEU A 64 14.65 -0.01 -2.89
CA LEU A 64 15.43 -0.43 -4.04
C LEU A 64 16.18 -1.71 -3.71
N MET A 65 16.05 -2.69 -4.60
CA MET A 65 16.53 -4.05 -4.38
C MET A 65 17.46 -4.45 -5.51
N CYS A 66 18.50 -5.23 -5.19
CA CYS A 66 19.33 -5.86 -6.21
C CYS A 66 18.46 -6.76 -7.11
N PRO A 67 18.55 -6.64 -8.45
CA PRO A 67 17.77 -7.48 -9.37
C PRO A 67 18.21 -8.96 -9.34
N HIS A 68 19.39 -9.26 -8.78
CA HIS A 68 19.92 -10.62 -8.70
C HIS A 68 19.52 -11.37 -7.43
N CYS A 69 19.75 -10.77 -6.26
CA CYS A 69 19.56 -11.45 -4.97
C CYS A 69 18.45 -10.83 -4.10
N ARG A 70 17.77 -9.77 -4.59
CA ARG A 70 16.70 -9.06 -3.87
C ARG A 70 17.14 -8.45 -2.55
N THR A 71 18.44 -8.33 -2.27
CA THR A 71 18.89 -7.60 -1.07
C THR A 71 18.68 -6.10 -1.28
N PRO A 72 18.11 -5.38 -0.29
CA PRO A 72 18.05 -3.93 -0.33
C PRO A 72 19.44 -3.35 -0.48
N TYR A 73 19.56 -2.30 -1.27
CA TYR A 73 20.80 -1.54 -1.37
C TYR A 73 20.50 -0.07 -1.09
N ALA A 74 21.38 0.56 -0.33
CA ALA A 74 21.31 1.98 -0.01
C ALA A 74 22.72 2.56 -0.18
N GLU A 75 22.76 3.79 -0.67
CA GLU A 75 23.96 4.64 -0.81
C GLU A 75 25.12 4.02 -1.61
N PHE A 76 25.53 4.73 -2.66
CA PHE A 76 26.72 4.41 -3.43
C PHE A 76 27.39 5.72 -3.82
N ASP A 77 28.64 5.64 -4.28
CA ASP A 77 29.52 6.77 -4.63
C ASP A 77 29.03 7.67 -5.79
N GLY A 78 27.80 7.45 -6.25
CA GLY A 78 27.19 8.11 -7.40
C GLY A 78 27.38 7.34 -8.71
N CYS A 79 28.24 6.31 -8.78
CA CYS A 79 28.36 5.48 -9.98
C CYS A 79 27.12 4.60 -10.17
N MET A 80 26.39 4.83 -11.26
CA MET A 80 25.13 4.14 -11.57
C MET A 80 25.35 2.75 -12.17
N ALA A 81 26.60 2.28 -12.30
CA ALA A 81 26.92 0.87 -12.52
C ALA A 81 27.21 0.23 -11.16
N ILE A 82 26.18 -0.32 -10.53
CA ILE A 82 26.22 -0.72 -9.11
C ILE A 82 26.70 -2.17 -8.99
N LEU A 83 27.67 -2.39 -8.11
CA LEU A 83 28.05 -3.72 -7.63
C LEU A 83 27.28 -4.05 -6.36
N CYS A 84 26.43 -5.06 -6.37
CA CYS A 84 25.76 -5.51 -5.17
C CYS A 84 26.77 -6.07 -4.16
N GLU A 85 26.78 -5.53 -2.93
CA GLU A 85 27.72 -6.00 -1.90
C GLU A 85 27.46 -7.44 -1.46
N SER A 86 26.18 -7.86 -1.42
CA SER A 86 25.80 -9.19 -0.94
C SER A 86 26.08 -10.31 -1.94
N CYS A 87 25.73 -10.12 -3.22
CA CYS A 87 25.89 -11.17 -4.24
C CYS A 87 27.01 -10.92 -5.25
N ARG A 88 27.69 -9.76 -5.16
CA ARG A 88 28.83 -9.38 -6.02
C ARG A 88 28.52 -9.38 -7.52
N LYS A 89 27.27 -9.14 -7.91
CA LYS A 89 26.85 -8.97 -9.30
C LYS A 89 26.53 -7.52 -9.64
N TRP A 90 26.71 -7.16 -10.90
CA TRP A 90 26.54 -5.80 -11.41
C TRP A 90 25.11 -5.56 -11.93
N PHE A 91 24.64 -4.32 -11.80
CA PHE A 91 23.36 -3.88 -12.35
C PHE A 91 23.33 -2.36 -12.56
N CYS A 92 22.41 -1.89 -13.40
CA CYS A 92 22.21 -0.45 -13.63
C CYS A 92 21.35 0.18 -12.52
N GLY A 93 21.84 1.23 -11.87
CA GLY A 93 21.11 1.96 -10.83
C GLY A 93 19.89 2.75 -11.35
N TYR A 94 19.81 3.01 -12.67
CA TYR A 94 18.65 3.67 -13.27
C TYR A 94 17.53 2.68 -13.57
N CYS A 95 17.77 1.67 -14.42
CA CYS A 95 16.73 0.74 -14.85
C CYS A 95 16.65 -0.57 -14.06
N HIS A 96 17.66 -0.86 -13.23
CA HIS A 96 17.83 -2.13 -12.49
C HIS A 96 17.96 -3.37 -13.38
N ASP A 97 18.41 -3.21 -14.63
CA ASP A 97 18.75 -4.37 -15.46
C ASP A 97 20.05 -5.02 -14.95
N PRO A 98 20.10 -6.37 -14.91
CA PRO A 98 21.27 -7.11 -14.46
C PRO A 98 22.37 -7.16 -15.53
N PHE A 99 23.63 -7.09 -15.11
CA PHE A 99 24.80 -7.19 -15.99
C PHE A 99 25.83 -8.21 -15.48
N PRO A 100 26.57 -8.88 -16.38
CA PRO A 100 27.55 -9.90 -16.00
C PRO A 100 28.82 -9.30 -15.36
N ASP A 101 29.22 -8.08 -15.75
CA ASP A 101 30.46 -7.47 -15.31
C ASP A 101 30.37 -5.93 -15.27
N SER A 102 31.43 -5.31 -14.74
CA SER A 102 31.54 -3.86 -14.62
C SER A 102 31.49 -3.15 -15.97
N SER A 103 32.21 -3.66 -16.98
CA SER A 103 32.35 -2.99 -18.27
C SER A 103 31.00 -2.88 -18.99
N THR A 104 30.26 -3.98 -19.05
CA THR A 104 28.92 -4.06 -19.66
C THR A 104 27.91 -3.19 -18.92
N SER A 105 27.96 -3.17 -17.58
CA SER A 105 27.11 -2.30 -16.77
C SER A 105 27.41 -0.81 -17.03
N HIS A 106 28.68 -0.42 -17.08
CA HIS A 106 29.07 0.97 -17.36
C HIS A 106 28.64 1.41 -18.76
N GLN A 107 28.89 0.58 -19.78
CA GLN A 107 28.47 0.86 -21.15
C GLN A 107 26.94 1.05 -21.25
N HIS A 108 26.17 0.19 -20.57
CA HIS A 108 24.72 0.35 -20.53
C HIS A 108 24.30 1.66 -19.87
N VAL A 109 24.90 2.05 -18.73
CA VAL A 109 24.52 3.26 -18.00
C VAL A 109 24.57 4.50 -18.91
N LEU A 110 25.58 4.61 -19.78
CA LEU A 110 25.71 5.74 -20.73
C LEU A 110 24.57 5.82 -21.76
N VAL A 111 23.97 4.69 -22.12
CA VAL A 111 22.91 4.60 -23.15
C VAL A 111 21.55 4.24 -22.56
N CYS A 112 21.44 4.17 -21.24
CA CYS A 112 20.23 3.78 -20.54
C CYS A 112 19.14 4.83 -20.81
N GLY A 113 17.97 4.42 -21.32
CA GLY A 113 16.86 5.35 -21.59
C GLY A 113 16.29 6.02 -20.34
N MET A 114 16.69 5.61 -19.14
CA MET A 114 16.37 6.27 -17.88
C MET A 114 17.45 7.23 -17.39
N ASN A 115 18.65 7.21 -17.98
CA ASN A 115 19.72 8.15 -17.70
C ASN A 115 19.53 9.42 -18.54
N GLU A 116 19.15 10.52 -17.90
CA GLU A 116 18.95 11.81 -18.58
C GLU A 116 20.25 12.61 -18.75
N ASN A 117 21.33 12.18 -18.09
CA ASN A 117 22.59 12.94 -18.05
C ASN A 117 23.65 12.37 -19.00
N GLY A 118 23.50 11.11 -19.43
CA GLY A 118 24.47 10.44 -20.30
C GLY A 118 25.84 10.20 -19.65
N THR A 119 25.93 10.26 -18.32
CA THR A 119 27.15 10.03 -17.54
C THR A 119 27.04 8.77 -16.68
N HIS A 120 28.18 8.21 -16.27
CA HIS A 120 28.22 7.10 -15.31
C HIS A 120 27.84 7.54 -13.89
N HIS A 121 28.25 8.74 -13.51
CA HIS A 121 28.07 9.26 -12.17
C HIS A 121 26.87 10.20 -12.11
N ALA A 122 26.02 10.00 -11.11
CA ALA A 122 24.90 10.86 -10.77
C ALA A 122 25.23 11.68 -9.52
N ASN A 123 24.94 12.97 -9.54
CA ASN A 123 24.88 13.78 -8.31
C ASN A 123 23.61 13.42 -7.50
N ALA A 124 23.47 13.97 -6.29
CA ALA A 124 22.35 13.66 -5.41
C ALA A 124 20.96 13.92 -6.03
N GLN A 125 20.80 15.00 -6.80
CA GLN A 125 19.53 15.33 -7.45
C GLN A 125 19.21 14.37 -8.60
N GLU A 126 20.23 14.02 -9.38
CA GLU A 126 20.14 13.08 -10.49
C GLU A 126 19.83 11.67 -9.98
N LEU A 127 20.48 11.26 -8.89
CA LEU A 127 20.22 10.01 -8.19
C LEU A 127 18.77 9.96 -7.71
N GLN A 128 18.32 10.97 -6.98
CA GLN A 128 16.94 11.05 -6.48
C GLN A 128 15.94 10.98 -7.64
N ARG A 129 16.19 11.69 -8.74
CA ARG A 129 15.33 11.67 -9.93
C ARG A 129 15.29 10.30 -10.59
N GLY A 130 16.44 9.67 -10.81
CA GLY A 130 16.56 8.34 -11.41
C GLY A 130 15.84 7.28 -10.58
N GLN A 131 16.06 7.28 -9.27
CA GLN A 131 15.38 6.36 -8.36
C GLN A 131 13.87 6.62 -8.30
N LYS A 132 13.42 7.88 -8.25
CA LYS A 132 12.01 8.25 -8.33
C LYS A 132 11.38 7.71 -9.62
N LYS A 133 12.03 7.92 -10.77
CA LYS A 133 11.56 7.43 -12.09
C LYS A 133 11.42 5.92 -12.11
N TYR A 134 12.40 5.19 -11.58
CA TYR A 134 12.33 3.73 -11.45
C TYR A 134 11.18 3.28 -10.57
N ARG A 135 11.07 3.81 -9.34
CA ARG A 135 9.98 3.48 -8.41
C ARG A 135 8.62 3.75 -9.01
N THR A 136 8.42 4.90 -9.67
CA THR A 136 7.18 5.22 -10.37
C THR A 136 6.85 4.21 -11.47
N LYS A 137 7.84 3.82 -12.29
CA LYS A 137 7.63 2.78 -13.31
C LYS A 137 7.19 1.45 -12.68
N LYS A 138 7.87 0.98 -11.64
CA LYS A 138 7.54 -0.29 -10.96
C LYS A 138 6.20 -0.22 -10.23
N LEU A 139 5.83 0.93 -9.65
CA LEU A 139 4.50 1.16 -9.08
C LEU A 139 3.41 0.98 -10.15
N LYS A 140 3.57 1.58 -11.34
CA LYS A 140 2.66 1.38 -12.47
C LYS A 140 2.53 -0.08 -12.87
N GLU A 141 3.64 -0.81 -12.94
CA GLU A 141 3.65 -2.24 -13.28
C GLU A 141 2.90 -3.11 -12.25
N VAL A 142 3.01 -2.78 -10.95
CA VAL A 142 2.34 -3.53 -9.88
C VAL A 142 0.86 -3.18 -9.80
N LEU A 143 0.53 -1.89 -9.82
CA LEU A 143 -0.83 -1.38 -9.66
C LEU A 143 -1.67 -1.55 -10.93
N GLY A 144 -1.08 -1.40 -12.12
CA GLY A 144 -1.78 -1.54 -13.40
C GLY A 144 -2.37 -2.93 -13.65
N LYS A 145 -1.99 -3.94 -12.84
CA LYS A 145 -2.58 -5.29 -12.86
C LYS A 145 -3.85 -5.41 -12.00
N GLN A 146 -4.20 -4.38 -11.26
CA GLN A 146 -5.31 -4.38 -10.31
C GLN A 146 -6.51 -3.58 -10.85
N GLY A 147 -7.70 -3.80 -10.30
CA GLY A 147 -8.87 -2.95 -10.57
C GLY A 147 -8.71 -1.54 -10.00
N HIS A 148 -9.40 -0.57 -10.59
CA HIS A 148 -9.27 0.85 -10.26
C HIS A 148 -9.47 1.14 -8.75
N ASP A 149 -10.43 0.49 -8.11
CA ASP A 149 -10.69 0.65 -6.67
C ASP A 149 -9.51 0.20 -5.82
N ILE A 150 -8.88 -0.93 -6.16
CA ILE A 150 -7.67 -1.43 -5.49
C ILE A 150 -6.50 -0.49 -5.72
N GLN A 151 -6.34 0.04 -6.94
CA GLN A 151 -5.27 1.00 -7.25
C GLN A 151 -5.40 2.26 -6.39
N HIS A 152 -6.58 2.88 -6.39
CA HIS A 152 -6.86 4.10 -5.63
C HIS A 152 -6.70 3.87 -4.13
N ALA A 153 -7.29 2.81 -3.58
CA ALA A 153 -7.18 2.49 -2.17
C ALA A 153 -5.72 2.20 -1.75
N THR A 154 -4.95 1.49 -2.59
CA THR A 154 -3.52 1.24 -2.32
C THR A 154 -2.69 2.52 -2.36
N ILE A 155 -2.99 3.46 -3.27
CA ILE A 155 -2.31 4.75 -3.33
C ILE A 155 -2.61 5.59 -2.09
N LEU A 156 -3.85 5.59 -1.60
CA LEU A 156 -4.23 6.26 -0.36
C LEU A 156 -3.50 5.65 0.85
N GLU A 157 -3.45 4.32 0.93
CA GLU A 157 -2.74 3.58 1.98
C GLU A 157 -1.22 3.87 2.01
N LEU A 158 -0.63 4.21 0.87
CA LEU A 158 0.81 4.52 0.73
C LEU A 158 1.13 6.02 0.68
N GLN A 159 0.16 6.89 0.97
CA GLN A 159 0.28 8.32 0.68
C GLN A 159 1.51 8.97 1.33
N ARG A 160 1.83 8.59 2.57
CA ARG A 160 2.95 9.15 3.31
C ARG A 160 4.29 8.74 2.69
N GLU A 161 4.48 7.46 2.41
CA GLU A 161 5.70 6.94 1.81
C GLU A 161 5.92 7.48 0.40
N LEU A 162 4.84 7.65 -0.37
CA LEU A 162 4.90 8.28 -1.69
C LEU A 162 5.30 9.75 -1.59
N ALA A 163 4.76 10.49 -0.62
CA ALA A 163 5.12 11.89 -0.38
C ALA A 163 6.59 12.04 0.04
N ASP A 164 7.09 11.20 0.95
CA ASP A 164 8.49 11.20 1.40
C ASP A 164 9.47 10.93 0.24
N LEU A 165 9.05 10.11 -0.73
CA LEU A 165 9.81 9.81 -1.95
C LEU A 165 9.56 10.82 -3.09
N GLY A 166 8.69 11.80 -2.88
CA GLY A 166 8.30 12.80 -3.87
C GLY A 166 7.53 12.25 -5.06
N ILE A 167 6.85 11.10 -4.94
CA ILE A 167 6.04 10.48 -5.99
C ILE A 167 4.58 10.94 -5.84
N SER A 168 4.02 11.57 -6.87
CA SER A 168 2.63 12.04 -6.84
C SER A 168 1.66 10.96 -7.35
N GLN A 169 0.39 11.07 -6.96
CA GLN A 169 -0.65 10.14 -7.40
C GLN A 169 -0.87 10.21 -8.91
N GLU A 170 -0.84 11.42 -9.47
CA GLU A 170 -1.00 11.66 -10.92
C GLU A 170 0.11 10.97 -11.71
N ALA A 171 1.35 11.01 -11.19
CA ALA A 171 2.48 10.35 -11.82
C ALA A 171 2.32 8.83 -11.89
N ILE A 172 1.51 8.22 -11.02
CA ILE A 172 1.22 6.78 -10.99
C ILE A 172 0.01 6.46 -11.88
N LEU A 173 -1.06 7.23 -11.79
CA LEU A 173 -2.34 6.96 -12.46
C LEU A 173 -2.36 7.35 -13.94
N GLN A 174 -1.49 8.24 -14.39
CA GLN A 174 -1.33 8.54 -15.82
C GLN A 174 -0.52 7.43 -16.50
N GLY A 175 -1.20 6.53 -17.21
CA GLY A 175 -0.61 5.43 -17.99
C GLY A 175 -1.51 5.02 -19.13
#